data_AF-A0A2S8Y7A0-F1
#
_entry.id   AF-A0A2S8Y7A0-F1
#
_cell.length_a   1.000
_cell.length_b   1.000
_cell.length_c   1.000
_cell.angle_alpha   90.00
_cell.angle_beta   90.00
_cell.angle_gamma   90.00
#
_symmetry.space_group_name_H-M   'P 1'
#
loop_
_entity.id
_entity.type
_entity.pdbx_description
1 polymer ?
#
loop_
_entity_poly.entity_id
_entity_poly.type
_entity_poly.pdbx_seq_one_letter_code
_entity_poly.pdbx_strand_id
1 'polypeptide(L)'
;MRQRKMRTLLILGMLLSPLALADMIEPSHDCNQPDVPFEFQDQYEREQFQADVDEYKSCIAEFVEEQQDAIRKHNSAADDAIEEWNSFARST
;
A
#
# COMPACT_ATOMS: atom_id res chain seq x y z
N MET A 1 28.67 38.54 2.41
CA MET A 1 27.20 38.47 2.22
C MET A 1 26.73 37.24 1.44
N ARG A 2 27.35 36.88 0.30
CA ARG A 2 26.96 35.73 -0.55
C ARG A 2 27.01 34.37 0.17
N GLN A 3 28.03 34.12 1.00
CA GLN A 3 28.13 32.87 1.78
C GLN A 3 27.13 32.77 2.94
N ARG A 4 26.75 33.88 3.58
CA ARG A 4 25.70 33.89 4.61
C ARG A 4 24.35 33.52 3.98
N LYS A 5 24.01 34.10 2.82
CA LYS A 5 22.80 33.75 2.06
C LYS A 5 22.77 32.29 1.63
N MET A 6 23.91 31.73 1.17
CA MET A 6 24.03 30.31 0.80
C MET A 6 23.81 29.36 1.99
N ARG A 7 24.39 29.69 3.16
CA ARG A 7 24.17 28.91 4.39
C ARG A 7 22.73 28.98 4.86
N THR A 8 22.11 30.17 4.80
CA THR A 8 20.69 30.33 5.14
C THR A 8 19.78 29.55 4.18
N LEU A 9 20.09 29.52 2.89
CA LEU A 9 19.37 28.72 1.89
C LEU A 9 19.51 27.21 2.11
N LEU A 10 20.72 26.73 2.45
CA LEU A 10 20.96 25.33 2.79
C LEU A 10 20.21 24.87 4.05
N ILE A 11 20.21 25.71 5.09
CA ILE A 11 19.50 25.41 6.35
C ILE A 11 17.98 25.42 6.11
N LEU A 12 17.47 26.35 5.29
CA LEU A 12 16.06 26.40 4.93
C LEU A 12 15.62 25.19 4.09
N GLY A 13 16.49 24.68 3.21
CA GLY A 13 16.23 23.47 2.42
C GLY A 13 16.15 22.18 3.25
N MET A 14 16.99 22.05 4.28
CA MET A 14 16.94 20.90 5.21
C MET A 14 15.69 20.89 6.09
N LEU A 15 15.15 22.06 6.44
CA LEU A 15 13.93 22.17 7.27
C LEU A 15 12.65 21.82 6.51
N LEU A 16 12.69 21.76 5.17
CA LEU A 16 11.58 21.33 4.31
C LEU A 16 11.60 19.82 4.01
N SER A 17 12.57 19.07 4.54
CA SER A 17 12.75 17.64 4.24
C SER A 17 11.91 16.62 5.05
N PRO A 18 11.02 16.92 6.01
CA PRO A 18 10.34 15.86 6.74
C PRO A 18 8.91 15.68 6.25
N LEU A 19 8.69 14.82 5.25
CA LEU A 19 7.52 13.91 5.14
C LEU A 19 7.83 12.85 4.06
N ALA A 20 8.90 12.08 4.24
CA ALA A 20 8.93 10.76 3.60
C ALA A 20 7.92 9.90 4.39
N LEU A 21 6.65 9.94 3.98
CA LEU A 21 5.61 9.04 4.47
C LEU A 21 5.90 7.65 3.89
N ALA A 22 6.90 6.97 4.44
CA ALA A 22 7.12 5.55 4.16
C ALA A 22 6.14 4.74 5.01
N ASP A 23 5.22 4.01 4.38
CA ASP A 23 4.29 2.98 4.91
C ASP A 23 4.12 2.86 6.44
N MET A 24 3.84 3.98 7.12
CA MET A 24 3.61 3.99 8.57
C MET A 24 2.21 3.46 8.92
N ILE A 25 1.33 3.40 7.92
CA ILE A 25 -0.10 3.10 8.05
C ILE A 25 -0.35 1.86 7.21
N GLU A 26 -0.92 0.83 7.84
CA GLU A 26 -1.36 -0.37 7.15
C GLU A 26 -2.48 -0.02 6.14
N PRO A 27 -2.35 -0.42 4.87
CA PRO A 27 -3.41 -0.23 3.89
C PRO A 27 -4.70 -0.95 4.31
N SER A 28 -5.83 -0.32 4.02
CA SER A 28 -7.17 -0.85 4.26
C SER A 28 -8.00 -0.76 2.98
N HIS A 29 -9.08 -1.53 2.92
CA HIS A 29 -10.03 -1.47 1.80
C HIS A 29 -11.30 -0.71 2.16
N ASP A 30 -11.97 -0.19 1.14
CA ASP A 30 -13.30 0.46 1.25
C ASP A 30 -14.44 -0.47 0.79
N CYS A 31 -14.23 -1.79 0.79
CA CYS A 31 -15.23 -2.78 0.39
C CYS A 31 -16.47 -2.77 1.31
N ASN A 32 -17.66 -2.82 0.70
CA ASN A 32 -18.93 -2.78 1.42
C ASN A 32 -19.41 -4.18 1.76
N GLN A 33 -19.31 -4.56 3.03
CA GLN A 33 -19.86 -5.83 3.51
C GLN A 33 -21.41 -5.76 3.46
N PRO A 34 -22.09 -6.73 2.80
CA PRO A 34 -23.55 -6.75 2.80
C PRO A 34 -24.10 -7.19 4.17
N ASP A 35 -25.20 -6.57 4.58
CA ASP A 35 -25.93 -6.95 5.79
C ASP A 35 -26.68 -8.27 5.57
N VAL A 36 -26.51 -9.23 6.48
CA VAL A 36 -27.19 -10.52 6.39
C VAL A 36 -28.61 -10.38 6.94
N PRO A 37 -29.66 -10.59 6.12
CA PRO A 37 -31.03 -10.52 6.60
C PRO A 37 -31.36 -11.69 7.53
N PHE A 38 -32.24 -11.46 8.51
CA PHE A 38 -32.70 -12.51 9.42
C PHE A 38 -33.46 -13.63 8.68
N GLU A 39 -34.28 -13.24 7.71
CA GLU A 39 -34.95 -14.12 6.77
C GLU A 39 -35.12 -13.38 5.43
N PHE A 40 -35.22 -14.13 4.33
CA PHE A 40 -35.48 -13.57 3.01
C PHE A 40 -36.98 -13.61 2.71
N GLN A 41 -37.55 -12.47 2.38
CA GLN A 41 -38.97 -12.26 2.06
C GLN A 41 -39.36 -12.95 0.76
N ASP A 42 -38.48 -12.97 -0.24
CA ASP A 42 -38.73 -13.59 -1.54
C ASP A 42 -37.44 -14.05 -2.24
N GLN A 43 -37.58 -14.55 -3.47
CA GLN A 43 -36.44 -15.01 -4.29
C GLN A 43 -35.61 -13.84 -4.82
N TYR A 44 -36.23 -12.71 -5.12
CA TYR A 44 -35.53 -11.55 -5.65
C TYR A 44 -34.58 -10.97 -4.60
N GLU A 45 -35.01 -10.88 -3.34
CA GLU A 45 -34.14 -10.45 -2.23
C GLU A 45 -32.94 -11.40 -2.02
N ARG A 46 -33.14 -12.71 -2.21
CA ARG A 46 -32.04 -13.69 -2.18
C ARG A 46 -31.04 -13.47 -3.30
N GLU A 47 -31.53 -13.25 -4.51
CA GLU A 47 -30.69 -13.04 -5.69
C GLU A 47 -29.90 -11.73 -5.56
N GLN A 48 -30.54 -10.66 -5.05
CA GLN A 48 -29.86 -9.39 -4.80
C GLN A 48 -28.76 -9.55 -3.74
N PHE A 49 -29.07 -10.17 -2.59
CA PHE A 49 -28.06 -10.41 -1.56
C PHE A 49 -26.87 -11.24 -2.10
N GLN A 50 -27.13 -12.24 -2.94
CA GLN A 50 -26.05 -13.03 -3.55
C GLN A 50 -25.19 -12.17 -4.48
N ALA A 51 -25.79 -11.27 -5.26
CA ALA A 51 -25.04 -10.33 -6.10
C ALA A 51 -24.15 -9.40 -5.25
N ASP A 52 -24.68 -8.88 -4.13
CA ASP A 52 -23.93 -8.01 -3.22
C ASP A 52 -22.76 -8.77 -2.54
N VAL A 53 -22.97 -10.04 -2.19
CA VAL A 53 -21.91 -10.93 -1.68
C VAL A 53 -20.81 -11.16 -2.71
N ASP A 54 -21.18 -11.37 -3.97
CA ASP A 54 -20.22 -11.58 -5.05
C ASP A 54 -19.42 -10.31 -5.34
N GLU A 55 -20.04 -9.13 -5.29
CA GLU A 55 -19.36 -7.83 -5.39
C GLU A 55 -18.37 -7.62 -4.24
N TYR A 56 -18.81 -7.83 -2.99
CA TYR A 56 -17.94 -7.70 -1.82
C TYR A 56 -16.74 -8.64 -1.91
N LYS A 57 -16.97 -9.89 -2.33
CA LYS A 57 -15.90 -10.88 -2.51
C LYS A 57 -14.90 -10.45 -3.58
N SER A 58 -15.36 -9.90 -4.71
CA SER A 58 -14.47 -9.39 -5.77
C SER A 58 -13.60 -8.26 -5.24
N CYS A 59 -14.20 -7.28 -4.56
CA CYS A 59 -13.48 -6.15 -3.99
C CYS A 59 -12.37 -6.59 -3.01
N ILE A 60 -12.69 -7.53 -2.11
CA ILE A 60 -11.70 -8.07 -1.17
C ILE A 60 -10.57 -8.80 -1.90
N ALA A 61 -10.90 -9.58 -2.95
CA ALA A 61 -9.89 -10.30 -3.72
C ALA A 61 -8.95 -9.35 -4.47
N GLU A 62 -9.48 -8.28 -5.05
CA GLU A 62 -8.71 -7.22 -5.71
C GLU A 62 -7.76 -6.54 -4.74
N PHE A 63 -8.25 -6.13 -3.56
CA PHE A 63 -7.39 -5.56 -2.52
C PHE A 63 -6.26 -6.52 -2.13
N VAL A 64 -6.55 -7.80 -1.89
CA VAL A 64 -5.52 -8.79 -1.55
C VAL A 64 -4.49 -8.93 -2.68
N GLU A 65 -4.92 -8.93 -3.94
CA GLU A 65 -4.01 -9.02 -5.09
C GLU A 65 -3.07 -7.81 -5.17
N GLU A 66 -3.60 -6.60 -4.99
CA GLU A 66 -2.81 -5.36 -4.96
C GLU A 66 -1.74 -5.41 -3.86
N GLN A 67 -2.12 -5.85 -2.66
CA GLN A 67 -1.18 -5.97 -1.54
C GLN A 67 -0.11 -7.03 -1.80
N GLN A 68 -0.47 -8.17 -2.39
CA GLN A 68 0.51 -9.19 -2.78
C GLN A 68 1.48 -8.67 -3.85
N ASP A 69 1.01 -7.85 -4.78
CA ASP A 69 1.86 -7.22 -5.77
C ASP A 69 2.86 -6.23 -5.16
N ALA A 70 2.41 -5.40 -4.22
CA ALA A 70 3.27 -4.52 -3.45
C ALA A 70 4.34 -5.31 -2.67
N ILE A 71 3.93 -6.40 -1.98
CA ILE A 71 4.87 -7.29 -1.26
C ILE A 71 5.93 -7.86 -2.20
N ARG A 72 5.53 -8.34 -3.40
CA ARG A 72 6.49 -8.86 -4.39
C ARG A 72 7.51 -7.79 -4.80
N LYS A 73 7.08 -6.55 -5.03
CA LYS A 73 7.97 -5.44 -5.38
C LYS A 73 8.96 -5.12 -4.25
N HIS A 74 8.48 -5.08 -3.01
CA HIS A 74 9.34 -4.81 -1.85
C HIS A 74 10.35 -5.94 -1.62
N ASN A 75 9.93 -7.20 -1.73
CA ASN A 75 10.82 -8.34 -1.62
C ASN A 75 11.89 -8.33 -2.72
N SER A 76 11.51 -8.06 -3.98
CA SER A 76 12.47 -7.92 -5.08
C SER A 76 13.51 -6.84 -4.80
N ALA A 77 13.09 -5.66 -4.29
CA ALA A 77 14.01 -4.59 -3.96
C ALA A 77 14.97 -4.97 -2.81
N ALA A 78 14.50 -5.73 -1.83
CA ALA A 78 15.33 -6.26 -0.75
C ALA A 78 16.35 -7.28 -1.27
N ASP A 79 15.91 -8.20 -2.13
CA ASP A 79 16.76 -9.22 -2.75
C ASP A 79 17.83 -8.59 -3.64
N ASP A 80 17.48 -7.58 -4.44
CA ASP A 80 18.42 -6.83 -5.28
C ASP A 80 19.52 -6.15 -4.43
N ALA A 81 19.14 -5.53 -3.31
CA ALA A 81 20.09 -4.89 -2.40
C ALA A 81 21.01 -5.92 -1.71
N ILE A 82 20.47 -7.10 -1.36
CA ILE A 82 21.26 -8.21 -0.83
C ILE A 82 22.25 -8.71 -1.88
N GLU A 83 21.82 -8.86 -3.13
CA GLU A 83 22.69 -9.27 -4.24
C GLU A 83 23.82 -8.26 -4.48
N GLU A 84 23.50 -6.97 -4.48
CA GLU A 84 24.49 -5.88 -4.61
C GLU A 84 25.58 -6.01 -3.54
N TRP A 85 25.17 -6.13 -2.26
CA TRP A 85 26.11 -6.30 -1.17
C TRP A 85 26.96 -7.57 -1.33
N ASN A 86 26.32 -8.69 -1.64
CA ASN A 86 27.03 -9.96 -1.79
C ASN A 86 28.02 -9.94 -2.96
N SER A 87 27.69 -9.23 -4.04
CA SER A 87 28.58 -9.01 -5.18
C SER A 87 29.81 -8.20 -4.77
N PHE A 88 29.61 -7.08 -4.06
CA PHE A 88 30.69 -6.27 -3.51
C PHE A 88 31.59 -7.08 -2.57
N ALA A 89 30.99 -7.80 -1.61
CA ALA A 89 31.71 -8.58 -0.61
C ALA A 89 32.57 -9.71 -1.22
N ARG A 90 32.14 -10.31 -2.34
CA ARG A 90 32.95 -11.31 -3.07
C ARG A 90 34.07 -10.70 -3.91
N SER A 91 34.00 -9.42 -4.22
CA SER A 91 34.98 -8.70 -5.03
C SER A 91 36.14 -8.08 -4.24
N THR A 92 36.07 -8.12 -2.91
CA THR A 92 37.08 -7.62 -1.96
C THR A 92 37.79 -8.79 -1.28
#